data_AF-A0A1A2LIY6-F1
#
_entry.id   AF-A0A1A2LIY6-F1
#
_cell.length_a   1.000
_cell.length_b   1.000
_cell.length_c   1.000
_cell.angle_alpha   90.00
_cell.angle_beta   90.00
_cell.angle_gamma   90.00
#
_symmetry.space_group_name_H-M   'P 1'
#
loop_
_entity.id
_entity.type
_entity.pdbx_description
1 polymer ?
#
loop_
_entity_poly.entity_id
_entity_poly.type
_entity_poly.pdbx_seq_one_letter_code
_entity_poly.pdbx_strand_id
1 'polypeptide(L)'
;MDDAETSDAVAEAVGKVTEALETVERARGHLYSFHQLTGRADLQLDAAVAQLNELGHSDLARHISVELVGRNVLPGRWTFQVVDDYDDGYYRCFREVERLVRSRLTAGSRHVYEAQLKERRRTSGHPAHTASPNDSSAEGAN
;
A
#
# COMPACT_ATOMS: atom_id res chain seq x y z
N MET A 1 -16.83 -18.72 28.12
CA MET A 1 -15.67 -18.11 27.45
C MET A 1 -15.45 -16.81 28.16
N ASP A 2 -14.24 -16.58 28.66
CA ASP A 2 -13.95 -15.42 29.51
C ASP A 2 -14.03 -14.12 28.68
N ASP A 3 -14.42 -13.00 29.28
CA ASP A 3 -14.54 -11.71 28.58
C ASP A 3 -13.20 -11.29 27.95
N ALA A 4 -12.08 -11.69 28.56
CA ALA A 4 -10.72 -11.47 28.07
C ALA A 4 -10.39 -12.29 26.80
N GLU A 5 -10.76 -13.57 26.75
CA GLU A 5 -10.55 -14.41 25.55
C GLU A 5 -11.36 -13.89 24.35
N THR A 6 -12.57 -13.38 24.63
CA THR A 6 -13.43 -12.77 23.61
C THR A 6 -12.80 -11.47 23.09
N SER A 7 -12.26 -10.64 23.97
CA SER A 7 -11.55 -9.41 23.59
C SER A 7 -10.30 -9.69 22.74
N ASP A 8 -9.52 -10.72 23.08
CA ASP A 8 -8.32 -11.09 22.32
C ASP A 8 -8.67 -11.64 20.93
N ALA A 9 -9.70 -12.47 20.83
CA ALA A 9 -10.19 -12.96 19.54
C ALA A 9 -10.72 -11.82 18.64
N VAL A 10 -11.39 -10.81 19.24
CA VAL A 10 -11.82 -9.61 18.52
C VAL A 10 -10.61 -8.79 18.04
N ALA A 11 -9.62 -8.57 18.91
CA ALA A 11 -8.40 -7.84 18.53
C ALA A 11 -7.67 -8.52 17.38
N GLU A 12 -7.53 -9.85 17.42
CA GLU A 12 -6.92 -10.64 16.34
C GLU A 12 -7.69 -10.49 15.01
N ALA A 13 -9.02 -10.61 15.05
CA ALA A 13 -9.85 -10.48 13.85
C ALA A 13 -9.74 -9.09 13.20
N VAL A 14 -9.77 -8.02 14.01
CA VAL A 14 -9.58 -6.64 13.53
C VAL A 14 -8.17 -6.44 12.99
N GLY A 15 -7.16 -7.03 13.64
CA GLY A 15 -5.78 -7.08 13.17
C GLY A 15 -5.67 -7.68 11.77
N LYS A 16 -6.30 -8.83 11.51
CA LYS A 16 -6.31 -9.47 10.17
C LYS A 16 -6.95 -8.59 9.08
N VAL A 17 -8.02 -7.86 9.40
CA VAL A 17 -8.62 -6.91 8.44
C VAL A 17 -7.66 -5.77 8.13
N THR A 18 -6.93 -5.30 9.14
CA THR A 18 -5.93 -4.22 9.00
C THR A 18 -4.74 -4.71 8.18
N GLU A 19 -4.21 -5.89 8.45
CA GLU A 19 -3.13 -6.53 7.69
C GLU A 19 -3.51 -6.73 6.21
N ALA A 20 -4.76 -7.12 5.94
CA ALA A 20 -5.26 -7.20 4.58
C ALA A 20 -5.28 -5.83 3.89
N LEU A 21 -5.67 -4.76 4.58
CA LEU A 21 -5.59 -3.39 4.06
C LEU A 21 -4.14 -2.96 3.79
N GLU A 22 -3.19 -3.26 4.69
CA GLU A 22 -1.77 -2.97 4.48
C GLU A 22 -1.21 -3.69 3.25
N THR A 23 -1.67 -4.91 3.00
CA THR A 23 -1.33 -5.64 1.78
C THR A 23 -1.89 -4.95 0.53
N VAL A 24 -3.12 -4.43 0.60
CA VAL A 24 -3.74 -3.62 -0.47
C VAL A 24 -2.99 -2.31 -0.67
N GLU A 25 -2.48 -1.67 0.39
CA GLU A 25 -1.64 -0.46 0.31
C GLU A 25 -0.31 -0.74 -0.41
N ARG A 26 0.28 -1.91 -0.20
CA ARG A 26 1.48 -2.34 -0.97
C ARG A 26 1.16 -2.56 -2.45
N ALA A 27 0.03 -3.21 -2.75
CA ALA A 27 -0.44 -3.37 -4.13
C ALA A 27 -0.66 -2.01 -4.82
N ARG A 28 -1.27 -1.05 -4.09
CA ARG A 28 -1.41 0.34 -4.54
C ARG A 28 -0.05 0.96 -4.86
N GLY A 29 0.95 0.79 -3.99
CA GLY A 29 2.32 1.25 -4.25
C GLY A 29 2.89 0.72 -5.57
N HIS A 30 2.63 -0.55 -5.89
CA HIS A 30 3.06 -1.14 -7.18
C HIS A 30 2.35 -0.52 -8.38
N LEU A 31 1.09 -0.06 -8.27
CA LEU A 31 0.43 0.67 -9.35
C LEU A 31 1.08 2.03 -9.63
N TYR A 32 1.54 2.74 -8.59
CA TYR A 32 2.31 3.98 -8.77
C TYR A 32 3.65 3.72 -9.45
N SER A 33 4.37 2.67 -9.02
CA SER A 33 5.61 2.26 -9.70
C SER A 33 5.36 1.88 -11.15
N PHE A 34 4.30 1.11 -11.42
CA PHE A 34 3.87 0.76 -12.77
C PHE A 34 3.61 2.00 -13.62
N HIS A 35 2.82 2.95 -13.14
CA HIS A 35 2.53 4.21 -13.84
C HIS A 35 3.81 4.97 -14.22
N GLN A 36 4.72 5.16 -13.25
CA GLN A 36 5.97 5.88 -13.48
C GLN A 36 6.89 5.16 -14.46
N LEU A 37 7.04 3.83 -14.32
CA LEU A 37 7.90 3.04 -15.20
C LEU A 37 7.35 2.99 -16.63
N THR A 38 6.04 2.83 -16.81
CA THR A 38 5.42 2.85 -18.13
C THR A 38 5.52 4.24 -18.77
N GLY A 39 5.26 5.32 -18.04
CA GLY A 39 5.43 6.68 -18.57
C GLY A 39 6.87 6.98 -18.97
N ARG A 40 7.85 6.49 -18.20
CA ARG A 40 9.27 6.58 -18.58
C ARG A 40 9.57 5.78 -19.86
N ALA A 41 9.04 4.57 -19.99
CA ALA A 41 9.25 3.74 -21.16
C ALA A 41 8.63 4.36 -22.44
N ASP A 42 7.47 5.01 -22.31
CA ASP A 42 6.81 5.75 -23.40
C ASP A 42 7.71 6.90 -23.91
N LEU A 43 8.31 7.68 -23.00
CA LEU A 43 9.28 8.73 -23.37
C LEU A 43 10.58 8.16 -23.99
N GLN A 44 11.03 6.99 -23.53
CA GLN A 44 12.18 6.31 -24.14
C GLN A 44 11.86 5.86 -25.57
N LEU A 45 10.61 5.48 -25.82
CA LEU A 45 10.15 5.08 -27.13
C LEU A 45 10.13 6.27 -28.11
N ASP A 46 9.74 7.47 -27.66
CA ASP A 46 9.84 8.70 -28.46
C ASP A 46 11.27 8.94 -28.95
N ALA A 47 12.26 8.80 -28.06
CA ALA A 47 13.67 8.94 -28.43
C ALA A 47 14.11 7.88 -29.45
N ALA A 48 13.65 6.63 -29.30
CA ALA A 48 13.96 5.56 -30.26
C ALA A 48 13.30 5.82 -31.63
N VAL A 49 12.07 6.33 -31.66
CA VAL A 49 11.37 6.73 -32.90
C VAL A 49 12.13 7.84 -33.61
N ALA A 50 12.60 8.85 -32.88
CA ALA A 50 13.43 9.91 -33.45
C ALA A 50 14.72 9.37 -34.07
N GLN A 51 15.44 8.50 -33.36
CA GLN A 51 16.66 7.86 -33.88
C GLN A 51 16.41 7.01 -35.13
N LEU A 52 15.31 6.25 -35.17
CA LEU A 52 14.95 5.48 -36.36
C LEU A 52 14.71 6.38 -37.57
N ASN A 53 14.09 7.54 -37.39
CA ASN A 53 13.91 8.52 -38.47
C ASN A 53 15.26 9.08 -38.95
N GLU A 54 16.16 9.44 -38.04
CA GLU A 54 17.50 9.94 -38.38
C GLU A 54 18.34 8.92 -39.17
N LEU A 55 18.15 7.63 -38.88
CA LEU A 55 18.81 6.52 -39.59
C LEU A 55 18.12 6.14 -40.92
N GLY A 56 17.05 6.83 -41.31
CA GLY A 56 16.32 6.58 -42.55
C GLY A 56 15.31 5.43 -42.48
N HIS A 57 15.01 4.90 -41.30
CA HIS A 57 14.01 3.85 -41.07
C HIS A 57 12.62 4.42 -40.76
N SER A 58 12.14 5.36 -41.58
CA SER A 58 10.89 6.09 -41.35
C SER A 58 9.65 5.19 -41.32
N ASP A 59 9.62 4.10 -42.09
CA ASP A 59 8.51 3.15 -42.07
C ASP A 59 8.36 2.44 -40.72
N LEU A 60 9.48 2.04 -40.11
CA LEU A 60 9.49 1.45 -38.77
C LEU A 60 9.12 2.48 -37.70
N ALA A 61 9.70 3.68 -37.78
CA ALA A 61 9.39 4.78 -36.86
C ALA A 61 7.89 5.12 -36.89
N ARG A 62 7.29 5.20 -38.09
CA ARG A 62 5.85 5.42 -38.29
C ARG A 62 5.02 4.27 -37.73
N HIS A 63 5.40 3.02 -37.99
CA HIS A 63 4.65 1.87 -37.47
C HIS A 63 4.63 1.85 -35.94
N ILE A 64 5.79 2.07 -35.30
CA ILE A 64 5.89 2.16 -33.83
C ILE A 64 5.04 3.32 -33.29
N SER A 65 5.12 4.49 -33.93
CA SER A 65 4.34 5.66 -33.51
C SER A 65 2.83 5.41 -33.58
N VAL A 66 2.36 4.69 -34.60
CA VAL A 66 0.94 4.36 -34.75
C VAL A 66 0.48 3.30 -33.74
N GLU A 67 1.31 2.29 -33.49
CA GLU A 67 0.90 1.13 -32.70
C GLU A 67 1.13 1.28 -31.19
N LEU A 68 2.17 2.01 -30.78
CA LEU A 68 2.66 1.99 -29.40
C LEU A 68 2.61 3.35 -28.71
N VAL A 69 3.01 4.44 -29.39
CA VAL A 69 3.06 5.77 -28.76
C VAL A 69 1.65 6.22 -28.37
N GLY A 70 1.46 6.55 -27.09
CA GLY A 70 0.15 6.93 -26.55
C GLY A 70 -0.89 5.81 -26.49
N ARG A 71 -0.50 4.55 -26.75
CA ARG A 71 -1.40 3.40 -26.71
C ARG A 71 -1.82 3.13 -25.27
N ASN A 72 -3.12 3.13 -24.98
CA ASN A 72 -3.64 2.76 -23.67
C ASN A 72 -3.17 1.35 -23.21
N VAL A 73 -2.79 1.21 -21.93
CA VAL A 73 -2.36 -0.08 -21.35
C VAL A 73 -3.52 -1.05 -21.14
N LEU A 74 -4.74 -0.52 -20.98
CA LEU A 74 -6.00 -1.25 -20.87
C LEU A 74 -7.05 -0.53 -21.73
N PRO A 75 -8.16 -1.19 -22.11
CA PRO A 75 -9.22 -0.53 -22.88
C PRO A 75 -9.71 0.78 -22.22
N GLY A 76 -9.49 1.89 -22.93
CA GLY A 76 -9.87 3.25 -22.50
C GLY A 76 -9.07 3.82 -21.33
N ARG A 77 -7.93 3.21 -20.96
CA ARG A 77 -7.16 3.60 -19.77
C ARG A 77 -5.66 3.63 -20.04
N TRP A 78 -5.10 4.81 -19.88
CA TRP A 78 -3.69 4.98 -19.60
C TRP A 78 -3.41 4.68 -18.12
N THR A 79 -2.12 4.61 -17.77
CA THR A 79 -1.71 4.11 -16.46
C THR A 79 -2.19 4.96 -15.29
N PHE A 80 -2.34 6.28 -15.45
CA PHE A 80 -2.89 7.12 -14.37
C PHE A 80 -4.38 6.84 -14.12
N GLN A 81 -5.17 6.58 -15.17
CA GLN A 81 -6.58 6.19 -14.98
C GLN A 81 -6.71 4.83 -14.29
N VAL A 82 -5.75 3.91 -14.50
CA VAL A 82 -5.71 2.65 -13.75
C VAL A 82 -5.46 2.89 -12.25
N VAL A 83 -4.56 3.83 -11.94
CA VAL A 83 -4.30 4.25 -10.54
C VAL A 83 -5.55 4.90 -9.94
N ASP A 84 -6.15 5.86 -10.64
CA ASP A 84 -7.33 6.59 -10.18
C ASP A 84 -8.51 5.64 -9.94
N ASP A 85 -8.81 4.74 -10.87
CA ASP A 85 -9.90 3.77 -10.73
C ASP A 85 -9.67 2.81 -9.55
N TYR A 86 -8.42 2.41 -9.29
CA TYR A 86 -8.08 1.57 -8.15
C TYR A 86 -8.26 2.33 -6.82
N ASP A 87 -7.80 3.59 -6.78
CA ASP A 87 -7.85 4.45 -5.61
C ASP A 87 -9.30 4.82 -5.24
N ASP A 88 -10.07 5.29 -6.21
CA ASP A 88 -11.44 5.73 -6.02
C ASP A 88 -12.43 4.58 -5.83
N GLY A 89 -12.11 3.41 -6.38
CA GLY A 89 -12.92 2.20 -6.27
C GLY A 89 -12.48 1.30 -5.12
N TYR A 90 -11.65 0.32 -5.44
CA TYR A 90 -11.34 -0.80 -4.53
C TYR A 90 -10.66 -0.34 -3.25
N TYR A 91 -9.65 0.54 -3.34
CA TYR A 91 -8.89 1.00 -2.19
C TYR A 91 -9.73 1.85 -1.24
N ARG A 92 -10.48 2.84 -1.74
CA ARG A 92 -11.41 3.65 -0.92
C ARG A 92 -12.40 2.77 -0.17
N CYS A 93 -13.05 1.82 -0.87
CA CYS A 93 -13.99 0.88 -0.26
C CYS A 93 -13.34 0.07 0.88
N PHE A 94 -12.15 -0.49 0.64
CA PHE A 94 -11.43 -1.25 1.66
C PHE A 94 -11.11 -0.41 2.90
N ARG A 95 -10.60 0.82 2.69
CA ARG A 95 -10.30 1.78 3.78
C ARG A 95 -11.53 2.11 4.61
N GLU A 96 -12.68 2.26 3.98
CA GLU A 96 -13.94 2.54 4.66
C GLU A 96 -14.43 1.35 5.49
N VAL A 97 -14.35 0.13 4.93
CA VAL A 97 -14.73 -1.10 5.62
C VAL A 97 -13.81 -1.41 6.80
N GLU A 98 -12.49 -1.30 6.64
CA GLU A 98 -11.55 -1.44 7.76
C GLU A 98 -11.90 -0.46 8.88
N ARG A 99 -12.11 0.81 8.53
CA ARG A 99 -12.42 1.85 9.52
C ARG A 99 -13.71 1.54 10.26
N LEU A 100 -14.73 1.06 9.56
CA LEU A 100 -15.99 0.63 10.17
C LEU A 100 -15.78 -0.50 11.17
N VAL A 101 -15.05 -1.54 10.78
CA VAL A 101 -14.74 -2.71 11.62
C VAL A 101 -14.00 -2.28 12.88
N ARG A 102 -12.91 -1.52 12.72
CA ARG A 102 -12.10 -1.02 13.83
C ARG A 102 -12.90 -0.07 14.74
N SER A 103 -13.68 0.84 14.19
CA SER A 103 -14.52 1.74 14.98
C SER A 103 -15.54 1.00 15.84
N ARG A 104 -16.15 -0.08 15.33
CA ARG A 104 -17.17 -0.85 16.07
C ARG A 104 -16.57 -1.79 17.11
N LEU A 105 -15.40 -2.36 16.84
CA LEU A 105 -14.88 -3.47 17.64
C LEU A 105 -13.71 -3.09 18.57
N THR A 106 -13.00 -1.99 18.30
CA THR A 106 -11.87 -1.54 19.13
C THR A 106 -11.95 -0.05 19.49
N ALA A 107 -13.13 0.54 19.39
CA ALA A 107 -13.36 1.98 19.58
C ALA A 107 -12.44 2.87 18.72
N GLY A 108 -12.02 2.36 17.55
CA GLY A 108 -11.12 3.06 16.65
C GLY A 108 -9.63 2.92 16.97
N SER A 109 -9.25 2.21 18.04
CA SER A 109 -7.84 1.97 18.38
C SER A 109 -7.14 1.16 17.29
N ARG A 110 -5.97 1.63 16.86
CA ARG A 110 -5.11 0.93 15.90
C ARG A 110 -4.16 -0.02 16.62
N HIS A 111 -3.79 -1.10 15.94
CA HIS A 111 -2.76 -2.04 16.39
C HIS A 111 -2.98 -2.64 17.80
N VAL A 112 -4.24 -2.89 18.17
CA VAL A 112 -4.58 -3.42 19.50
C VAL A 112 -3.94 -4.79 19.72
N TYR A 113 -4.03 -5.67 18.72
CA TYR A 113 -3.46 -7.02 18.78
C TYR A 113 -1.93 -6.98 18.91
N GLU A 114 -1.25 -6.16 18.11
CA GLU A 114 0.20 -6.00 18.14
C GLU A 114 0.67 -5.36 19.45
N ALA A 115 -0.09 -4.40 20.00
CA ALA A 115 0.19 -3.81 21.30
C ALA A 115 0.10 -4.85 22.43
N GLN A 116 -0.96 -5.68 22.45
CA GLN A 116 -1.09 -6.79 23.40
C GLN A 116 0.04 -7.82 23.23
N LEU A 117 0.39 -8.17 21.99
CA LEU A 117 1.47 -9.10 21.70
C LEU A 117 2.83 -8.54 22.15
N LYS A 118 3.07 -7.24 21.94
CA LYS A 118 4.26 -6.54 22.41
C LYS A 118 4.34 -6.57 23.94
N GLU A 119 3.23 -6.27 24.64
CA GLU A 119 3.21 -6.28 26.10
C GLU A 119 3.54 -7.65 26.67
N ARG A 120 2.95 -8.73 26.11
CA ARG A 120 3.26 -10.11 26.53
C ARG A 120 4.73 -10.52 26.32
N ARG A 121 5.41 -9.90 25.34
CA ARG A 121 6.82 -10.17 25.02
C ARG A 121 7.80 -9.26 25.77
N ARG A 122 7.30 -8.30 26.54
CA ARG A 122 8.10 -7.29 27.23
C ARG A 122 8.86 -7.94 28.39
N THR A 123 10.12 -7.53 28.57
CA THR A 123 10.89 -7.90 29.78
C THR A 123 10.71 -6.79 30.80
N SER A 124 10.19 -7.13 31.98
CA SER A 124 10.02 -6.15 33.06
C SER A 124 11.36 -5.51 33.45
N GLY A 125 11.38 -4.18 33.56
CA GLY A 125 12.56 -3.40 33.96
C GLY A 125 13.64 -3.23 32.88
N HIS A 126 13.51 -3.84 31.69
CA HIS A 126 14.51 -3.66 30.64
C HIS A 126 14.30 -2.32 29.91
N PRO A 127 15.32 -1.45 29.79
CA PRO A 127 15.14 -0.06 29.36
C PRO A 127 14.69 0.08 27.89
N ALA A 128 14.94 -0.92 27.04
CA ALA A 128 14.45 -0.94 25.66
C ALA A 128 13.08 -1.64 25.50
N HIS A 129 12.55 -2.25 26.56
CA HIS A 129 11.28 -2.99 26.55
C HIS A 129 10.24 -2.16 27.30
N THR A 130 10.01 -0.92 26.87
CA THR A 130 9.00 -0.02 27.44
C THR A 130 7.62 -0.29 26.85
N ALA A 131 6.57 -0.08 27.65
CA ALA A 131 5.20 -0.39 27.25
C ALA A 131 4.68 0.57 26.17
N SER A 132 5.08 1.84 26.25
CA SER A 132 4.68 2.88 25.29
C SER A 132 5.85 3.81 24.94
N PRO A 133 5.78 4.57 23.83
CA PRO A 133 6.82 5.53 23.46
C PRO A 133 7.13 6.60 24.52
N ASN A 134 6.20 6.85 25.46
CA ASN A 134 6.32 7.88 26.50
C ASN A 134 6.57 7.28 27.90
N ASP A 135 6.89 5.99 27.98
CA ASP A 135 7.08 5.31 29.24
C ASP A 135 8.50 5.54 29.77
N SER A 136 8.63 6.45 30.74
CA SER A 136 9.89 6.83 31.41
C SER A 136 10.28 5.90 32.56
N SER A 137 9.58 4.77 32.75
CA SER A 137 9.86 3.81 33.84
C SER A 137 11.25 3.19 33.79
N ALA A 138 11.93 3.28 32.64
CA ALA A 138 13.31 2.84 32.44
C ALA A 138 14.37 3.78 33.05
N GLU A 139 14.05 5.06 33.30
CA GLU A 139 15.02 6.06 33.78
C GLU A 139 15.27 5.98 35.30
N GLY A 140 14.46 5.21 36.04
CA GLY A 140 14.53 5.12 37.51
C GLY A 140 15.25 3.89 38.06
N ALA A 141 15.81 3.02 37.22
CA ALA A 141 16.53 1.82 37.64
C ALA A 141 18.05 2.04 37.51
N ASN A 142 18.65 2.76 38.47
CA ASN A 142 20.10 2.87 38.63
C ASN A 142 20.48 2.68 40.09
#